data_AF-A0A838F5H9-F1
#
_entry.id   AF-A0A838F5H9-F1
#
_cell.length_a   1.000
_cell.length_b   1.000
_cell.length_c   1.000
_cell.angle_alpha   90.00
_cell.angle_beta   90.00
_cell.angle_gamma   90.00
#
_symmetry.space_group_name_H-M   'P 1'
#
loop_
_entity.id
_entity.type
_entity.pdbx_description
1 polymer ?
#
loop_
_entity_poly.entity_id
_entity_poly.type
_entity_poly.pdbx_seq_one_letter_code
_entity_poly.pdbx_strand_id
1 'polypeptide(L)'
;MKTTQPQVTRFHNLDTIKEWTTQDANDIYQISRWGEGYFTVNAKGDLCINPTAKENGPLINIMEVVEEMKDKKIPFPTVIRFHDILRAQVTNLNKTFRETVEEARF
;
A
#
# COMPACT_ATOMS: atom_id res chain seq x y z
N MET A 1 -55.18 -25.77 -10.69
CA MET A 1 -54.15 -26.07 -9.67
C MET A 1 -52.90 -26.49 -10.45
N LYS A 2 -51.76 -25.77 -10.46
CA LYS A 2 -50.77 -25.60 -9.36
C LYS A 2 -50.56 -26.95 -8.64
N THR A 3 -49.42 -27.61 -8.48
CA THR A 3 -47.97 -27.29 -8.44
C THR A 3 -47.27 -28.66 -8.17
N THR A 4 -46.01 -28.99 -8.44
CA THR A 4 -44.77 -28.28 -8.86
C THR A 4 -43.82 -29.34 -9.48
N GLN A 5 -43.00 -28.99 -10.49
CA GLN A 5 -41.79 -29.78 -10.83
C GLN A 5 -40.61 -29.33 -9.94
N PRO A 6 -39.75 -30.23 -9.44
CA PRO A 6 -38.63 -29.83 -8.60
C PRO A 6 -37.65 -28.94 -9.38
N GLN A 7 -37.58 -27.67 -8.96
CA GLN A 7 -36.64 -26.70 -9.52
C GLN A 7 -35.23 -27.11 -9.08
N VAL A 8 -34.47 -27.75 -9.95
CA VAL A 8 -33.03 -27.97 -9.73
C VAL A 8 -32.37 -26.59 -9.81
N THR A 9 -32.04 -26.01 -8.65
CA THR A 9 -31.46 -24.68 -8.56
C THR A 9 -30.17 -24.59 -9.37
N ARG A 10 -30.23 -23.78 -10.44
CA ARG A 10 -29.16 -23.55 -11.39
C ARG A 10 -28.03 -22.72 -10.74
N PHE A 11 -27.18 -23.36 -9.94
CA PHE A 11 -25.86 -22.83 -9.57
C PHE A 11 -24.91 -22.96 -10.76
N HIS A 12 -25.14 -22.13 -11.79
CA HIS A 12 -24.43 -22.19 -13.07
C HIS A 12 -23.79 -20.84 -13.37
N ASN A 13 -22.82 -20.50 -12.52
CA ASN A 13 -21.69 -19.58 -12.70
C ASN A 13 -21.01 -19.38 -11.33
N LEU A 14 -20.17 -20.32 -10.93
CA LEU A 14 -19.00 -20.02 -10.08
C LEU A 14 -17.73 -19.85 -10.94
N ASP A 15 -17.88 -19.95 -12.26
CA ASP A 15 -16.80 -19.78 -13.22
C ASP A 15 -16.34 -18.32 -13.23
N THR A 16 -15.06 -18.13 -12.92
CA THR A 16 -14.32 -16.85 -12.96
C THR A 16 -14.60 -15.83 -11.84
N ILE A 17 -14.62 -16.26 -10.57
CA ILE A 17 -14.03 -15.39 -9.54
C ILE A 17 -12.54 -15.27 -9.88
N LYS A 18 -12.14 -14.16 -10.51
CA LYS A 18 -10.73 -13.86 -10.78
C LYS A 18 -9.98 -13.86 -9.44
N GLU A 19 -8.95 -14.69 -9.30
CA GLU A 19 -8.11 -14.69 -8.12
C GLU A 19 -7.48 -13.31 -7.94
N TRP A 20 -7.62 -12.76 -6.72
CA TRP A 20 -7.14 -11.43 -6.39
C TRP A 20 -5.61 -11.41 -6.29
N THR A 21 -4.97 -10.58 -7.10
CA THR A 21 -3.51 -10.45 -7.13
C THR A 21 -3.03 -9.19 -6.40
N THR A 22 -1.74 -9.15 -6.06
CA THR A 22 -1.10 -7.92 -5.56
C THR A 22 -1.12 -6.79 -6.60
N GLN A 23 -1.15 -7.13 -7.90
CA GLN A 23 -1.34 -6.16 -8.98
C GLN A 23 -2.74 -5.55 -8.95
N ASP A 24 -3.80 -6.35 -8.73
CA ASP A 24 -5.17 -5.83 -8.58
C ASP A 24 -5.30 -4.85 -7.41
N ALA A 25 -4.62 -5.13 -6.29
CA ALA A 25 -4.54 -4.22 -5.16
C ALA A 25 -3.82 -2.90 -5.52
N ASN A 26 -2.71 -2.97 -6.25
CA ASN A 26 -2.02 -1.77 -6.72
C ASN A 26 -2.85 -0.98 -7.76
N ASP A 27 -3.59 -1.66 -8.63
CA ASP A 27 -4.44 -1.03 -9.65
C ASP A 27 -5.70 -0.38 -9.05
N ILE A 28 -6.20 -0.88 -7.91
CA ILE A 28 -7.37 -0.29 -7.22
C ILE A 28 -6.97 0.80 -6.22
N TYR A 29 -5.95 0.56 -5.39
CA TYR A 29 -5.51 1.53 -4.38
C TYR A 29 -4.47 2.52 -4.89
N GLN A 30 -3.92 2.30 -6.09
CA GLN A 30 -2.98 3.17 -6.79
C GLN A 30 -1.76 3.58 -5.92
N ILE A 31 -1.29 2.66 -5.09
CA ILE A 31 -0.19 2.88 -4.14
C ILE A 31 1.07 3.32 -4.88
N SER A 32 1.34 2.77 -6.07
CA SER A 32 2.45 3.22 -6.92
C SER A 32 2.33 4.67 -7.43
N ARG A 33 1.15 5.30 -7.42
CA ARG A 33 0.95 6.69 -7.89
C ARG A 33 1.04 7.77 -6.81
N TRP A 34 0.77 7.44 -5.55
CA TRP A 34 0.84 8.38 -4.43
C TRP A 34 1.91 8.00 -3.40
N GLY A 35 2.41 6.77 -3.45
CA GLY A 35 3.38 6.23 -2.52
C GLY A 35 4.80 6.77 -2.70
N GLU A 36 5.13 7.31 -3.88
CA GLU A 36 6.40 8.02 -4.16
C GLU A 36 7.66 7.26 -3.69
N GLY A 37 7.68 5.93 -3.83
CA GLY A 37 8.76 5.06 -3.35
C GLY A 37 8.81 4.85 -1.83
N TYR A 38 8.02 5.59 -1.04
CA TYR A 38 7.87 5.42 0.40
C TYR A 38 6.88 4.32 0.80
N PHE A 39 5.86 4.07 -0.02
CA PHE A 39 4.84 3.05 0.22
C PHE A 39 4.79 2.08 -0.96
N THR A 40 4.69 0.79 -0.68
CA THR A 40 4.61 -0.28 -1.70
C THR A 40 3.89 -1.51 -1.14
N VAL A 41 3.56 -2.48 -2.00
CA VAL A 41 2.98 -3.77 -1.62
C VAL A 41 3.98 -4.88 -1.92
N ASN A 42 4.28 -5.73 -0.94
CA ASN A 42 5.21 -6.85 -1.14
C ASN A 42 4.53 -8.03 -1.88
N ALA A 43 5.31 -9.05 -2.24
CA ALA A 43 4.79 -10.24 -2.94
C ALA A 43 3.76 -11.07 -2.12
N LYS A 44 3.64 -10.85 -0.81
CA LYS A 44 2.61 -11.49 0.05
C LYS A 44 1.31 -10.67 0.11
N GLY A 45 1.30 -9.44 -0.41
CA GLY A 45 0.17 -8.51 -0.31
C GLY A 45 0.23 -7.56 0.89
N ASP A 46 1.30 -7.57 1.69
CA ASP A 46 1.42 -6.65 2.83
C ASP A 46 1.83 -5.24 2.38
N LEU A 47 1.29 -4.22 3.05
CA LEU A 47 1.76 -2.84 2.93
C LEU A 47 3.16 -2.72 3.56
N CYS A 48 4.12 -2.34 2.73
CA CYS A 48 5.50 -2.08 3.14
C CYS A 48 5.85 -0.59 3.01
N ILE A 49 6.70 -0.12 3.92
CA ILE A 49 7.13 1.28 4.00
C ILE A 49 8.65 1.38 3.91
N ASN A 50 9.14 2.24 3.02
CA ASN A 50 10.54 2.59 2.88
C ASN A 50 10.74 4.07 3.24
N PRO A 51 11.13 4.40 4.49
CA PRO A 51 11.22 5.79 4.92
C PRO A 51 12.24 6.66 4.16
N THR A 52 13.08 6.05 3.32
CA THR A 52 14.13 6.73 2.55
C THR A 52 13.82 6.91 1.06
N ALA A 53 12.78 6.23 0.55
CA ALA A 53 12.46 6.11 -0.89
C ALA A 53 13.64 5.65 -1.80
N LYS A 54 14.69 5.02 -1.24
CA LYS A 54 15.83 4.47 -1.99
C LYS A 54 15.60 3.00 -2.29
N GLU A 55 16.00 2.53 -3.47
CA GLU A 55 15.84 1.13 -3.92
C GLU A 55 16.37 0.10 -2.90
N ASN A 56 17.54 0.36 -2.31
CA ASN A 56 18.16 -0.46 -1.25
C ASN A 56 17.92 0.09 0.16
N GLY A 57 16.80 0.79 0.37
CA GLY A 57 16.38 1.32 1.67
C GLY A 57 15.78 0.25 2.60
N PRO A 58 15.64 0.53 3.90
CA PRO A 58 14.97 -0.37 4.83
C PRO A 58 13.48 -0.48 4.46
N LEU A 59 12.99 -1.71 4.27
CA LEU A 59 11.59 -2.00 3.94
C LEU A 59 10.87 -2.59 5.14
N ILE A 60 9.97 -1.80 5.74
CA ILE A 60 9.25 -2.13 6.98
C ILE A 60 7.87 -2.70 6.62
N ASN A 61 7.58 -3.94 7.01
CA ASN A 61 6.26 -4.54 6.86
C ASN A 61 5.30 -4.02 7.95
N ILE A 62 4.19 -3.39 7.56
CA ILE A 62 3.23 -2.85 8.52
C ILE A 62 2.52 -3.94 9.32
N MET A 63 2.29 -5.13 8.75
CA MET A 63 1.65 -6.23 9.46
C MET A 63 2.52 -6.73 10.62
N GLU A 64 3.83 -6.86 10.40
CA GLU A 64 4.81 -7.23 11.43
C GLU A 64 4.86 -6.19 12.56
N VAL A 65 4.84 -4.88 12.21
CA VAL A 65 4.76 -3.79 13.20
C VAL A 65 3.46 -3.85 14.01
N VAL A 66 2.33 -4.18 13.39
CA VAL A 66 1.03 -4.29 14.08
C VAL A 66 1.00 -5.49 15.04
N GLU A 67 1.58 -6.64 14.68
CA GLU A 67 1.72 -7.76 15.62
C GLU A 67 2.65 -7.41 16.79
N GLU A 68 3.82 -6.81 16.53
CA GLU A 68 4.70 -6.32 17.60
C GLU A 68 4.01 -5.34 18.56
N MET A 69 3.13 -4.48 18.04
CA MET A 69 2.34 -3.54 18.86
C MET A 69 1.33 -4.26 19.77
N LYS A 70 0.69 -5.34 19.28
CA LYS A 70 -0.20 -6.18 20.09
C LYS A 70 0.55 -6.91 21.20
N ASP A 71 1.72 -7.49 20.89
CA ASP A 71 2.57 -8.17 21.87
C ASP A 71 3.03 -7.22 22.99
N LYS A 72 3.37 -5.98 22.61
CA LYS A 72 3.70 -4.88 23.53
C LYS A 72 2.47 -4.28 24.23
N LYS A 73 1.27 -4.82 24.01
CA LYS A 73 -0.03 -4.40 24.57
C LYS A 73 -0.34 -2.91 24.32
N ILE A 74 0.10 -2.38 23.18
CA ILE A 74 -0.18 -1.01 22.78
C ILE A 74 -1.66 -0.91 22.38
N PRO A 75 -2.46 0.00 22.98
CA PRO A 75 -3.88 0.10 22.68
C PRO A 75 -4.13 0.67 21.28
N PHE A 76 -5.18 0.17 20.63
CA PHE A 76 -5.66 0.68 19.34
C PHE A 76 -6.94 1.52 19.53
N PRO A 77 -7.20 2.54 18.69
CA PRO A 77 -6.40 2.98 17.55
C PRO A 77 -5.11 3.71 17.96
N THR A 78 -4.04 3.54 17.18
CA THR A 78 -2.74 4.22 17.37
C THR A 78 -2.27 4.87 16.07
N VAL A 79 -1.56 6.00 16.18
CA VAL A 79 -0.94 6.71 15.04
C VAL A 79 0.55 6.36 14.97
N ILE A 80 0.96 5.72 13.88
CA ILE A 80 2.37 5.42 13.59
C ILE A 80 2.99 6.61 12.84
N ARG A 81 4.18 7.07 13.24
CA ARG A 81 4.86 8.26 12.66
C ARG A 81 6.23 7.91 12.07
N PHE A 82 6.37 8.06 10.76
CA PHE A 82 7.61 7.85 10.02
C PHE A 82 8.36 9.18 9.83
N HIS A 83 9.16 9.57 10.83
CA HIS A 83 9.85 10.86 10.84
C HIS A 83 10.84 11.05 9.68
N ASP A 84 11.43 9.97 9.17
CA ASP A 84 12.39 10.04 8.07
C ASP A 84 11.74 10.39 6.72
N ILE A 85 10.46 10.04 6.51
CA ILE A 85 9.70 10.45 5.32
C ILE A 85 9.61 11.98 5.27
N LEU A 86 9.29 12.62 6.41
CA LEU A 86 9.22 14.08 6.50
C LEU A 86 10.59 14.73 6.23
N ARG A 87 11.67 14.14 6.76
CA ARG A 87 13.04 14.60 6.51
C ARG A 87 13.45 14.46 5.04
N ALA A 88 13.10 13.34 4.42
CA ALA A 88 13.38 13.07 3.01
C ALA A 88 12.61 14.05 2.10
N GLN A 89 11.32 14.29 2.36
CA GLN A 89 10.50 15.25 1.62
C GLN A 89 11.00 16.69 1.74
N VAL A 90 11.35 17.15 2.94
CA VAL A 90 11.97 18.48 3.13
C VAL A 90 13.30 18.59 2.38
N THR A 91 14.11 17.52 2.36
CA THR A 91 15.38 17.49 1.63
C THR A 91 15.15 17.55 0.12
N ASN A 92 14.18 16.78 -0.39
CA ASN A 92 13.80 16.72 -1.81
C ASN A 92 13.32 18.09 -2.29
N LEU A 93 12.35 18.69 -1.60
CA LEU A 93 11.82 20.03 -1.90
C LEU A 93 12.95 21.08 -2.03
N ASN A 94 13.81 21.16 -1.02
CA ASN A 94 14.92 22.11 -1.02
C ASN A 94 15.96 21.82 -2.12
N LYS A 95 16.13 20.55 -2.52
CA LYS A 95 17.02 20.15 -3.60
C LYS A 95 16.44 20.59 -4.95
N THR A 96 15.20 20.20 -5.25
CA THR A 96 14.50 20.56 -6.50
C THR A 96 14.49 22.07 -6.72
N PHE A 97 14.15 22.87 -5.70
CA PHE A 97 14.14 24.33 -5.84
C PHE A 97 15.52 24.91 -6.17
N ARG A 98 16.62 24.38 -5.63
CA ARG A 98 17.98 24.83 -6.00
C ARG A 98 18.32 24.44 -7.44
N GLU A 99 18.04 23.19 -7.82
CA GLU A 99 18.31 22.69 -9.17
C GLU A 99 17.54 23.49 -10.23
N THR A 100 16.26 23.79 -9.99
CA THR A 100 15.44 24.62 -10.91
C THR A 100 15.93 26.06 -11.00
N VAL A 101 16.42 26.67 -9.90
CA VAL A 101 16.98 28.03 -9.92
C VAL A 101 18.30 28.07 -10.72
N GLU A 102 19.17 27.07 -10.51
CA GLU A 102 20.44 26.93 -11.24
C GLU A 102 20.21 26.68 -12.74
N GLU A 103 19.28 25.79 -13.10
CA GLU A 103 18.90 25.50 -14.48
C GLU A 103 18.30 26.73 -15.19
N ALA A 104 17.42 27.47 -14.50
CA ALA A 104 16.79 28.68 -15.02
C ALA A 104 17.74 29.88 -15.13
N ARG A 105 18.97 29.79 -14.59
CA ARG A 105 20.00 30.84 -14.59
C ARG A 105 19.54 32.18 -13.98
N PHE A 106 18.78 32.09 -12.89
CA PHE A 106 18.49 33.25 -12.03
C PHE A 106 19.69 33.65 -11.17
#